data_AF-A0A938I468-F1
#
_entry.id   AF-A0A938I468-F1
#
_cell.length_a   1.000
_cell.length_b   1.000
_cell.length_c   1.000
_cell.angle_alpha   90.00
_cell.angle_beta   90.00
_cell.angle_gamma   90.00
#
_symmetry.space_group_name_H-M   'P 1'
#
loop_
_entity.id
_entity.type
_entity.pdbx_description
1 polymer ?
#
loop_
_entity_poly.entity_id
_entity_poly.type
_entity_poly.pdbx_seq_one_letter_code
_entity_poly.pdbx_strand_id
1 'polypeptide(L)' 'MDKKSKKRIDVLHGSLQRLRQQLSGAQQQKDDLDELQALRKQIAAVEAELQSLMRSQSTNSKPSIGFKT' A
#
# COMPACT_ATOMS: atom_id res chain seq x y z
N MET A 1 4.56 -11.44 11.81
CA MET A 1 4.75 -10.71 10.54
C MET A 1 6.09 -11.11 9.97
N ASP A 2 6.10 -11.66 8.75
CA ASP A 2 7.35 -12.03 8.09
C ASP A 2 8.26 -10.82 7.94
N LYS A 3 9.57 -10.95 8.22
CA LYS A 3 10.54 -9.84 8.12
C LYS A 3 10.53 -9.21 6.73
N LYS A 4 10.29 -10.02 5.69
CA LYS A 4 10.19 -9.57 4.29
C LYS A 4 8.94 -8.72 4.05
N SER A 5 7.81 -9.16 4.57
CA SER A 5 6.52 -8.48 4.43
C SER A 5 6.47 -7.16 5.20
N LYS A 6 7.08 -7.14 6.40
CA LYS A 6 7.23 -5.91 7.19
C LYS A 6 8.03 -4.86 6.42
N LYS A 7 9.20 -5.24 5.88
CA LYS A 7 10.02 -4.34 5.04
C LYS A 7 9.26 -3.83 3.82
N ARG A 8 8.49 -4.68 3.13
CA ARG A 8 7.66 -4.23 1.99
C ARG A 8 6.61 -3.21 2.42
N ILE A 9 5.93 -3.44 3.53
CA ILE A 9 4.95 -2.50 4.07
C ILE A 9 5.61 -1.18 4.47
N ASP A 10 6.79 -1.21 5.09
CA ASP A 10 7.55 -0.01 5.44
C ASP A 10 7.95 0.81 4.19
N VAL A 11 8.39 0.14 3.12
CA VAL A 11 8.73 0.78 1.84
C VAL A 11 7.50 1.40 1.19
N LEU A 12 6.37 0.71 1.19
CA LEU A 12 5.10 1.21 0.65
C LEU A 12 4.57 2.39 1.46
N HIS A 13 4.67 2.36 2.80
CA HIS A 13 4.36 3.50 3.66
C HIS A 13 5.24 4.72 3.34
N GLY A 14 6.55 4.53 3.16
CA GLY A 14 7.45 5.62 2.77
C GLY A 14 7.09 6.20 1.39
N SER A 15 6.68 5.36 0.45
CA SER A 15 6.23 5.78 -0.88
C SER A 15 4.90 6.54 -0.81
N LEU A 16 3.95 6.06 0.00
CA LEU A 16 2.67 6.72 0.26
C LEU A 16 2.85 8.12 0.84
N GLN A 17 3.77 8.27 1.80
CA GLN A 17 4.05 9.56 2.42
C GLN A 17 4.60 10.58 1.41
N ARG A 18 5.49 10.15 0.50
CA ARG A 18 6.00 11.00 -0.58
C ARG A 18 4.90 11.41 -1.55
N LEU A 19 4.08 10.46 -2.00
CA LEU A 19 2.95 10.74 -2.91
C LEU A 19 1.94 11.71 -2.28
N ARG A 20 1.69 11.61 -0.97
CA ARG A 20 0.83 12.55 -0.24
C ARG A 20 1.43 13.97 -0.17
N GLN A 21 2.74 14.08 0.03
CA GLN A 21 3.42 15.39 -0.02
C GLN A 21 3.36 16.01 -1.42
N GLN A 22 3.58 15.21 -2.46
CA GLN A 22 3.43 15.66 -3.86
C GLN A 22 1.99 16.12 -4.15
N LEU A 23 1.00 15.36 -3.69
CA LEU A 23 -0.41 15.73 -3.84
C LEU A 23 -0.70 17.06 -3.14
N SER A 24 -0.22 17.25 -1.91
CA SER A 24 -0.40 18.50 -1.18
C SER A 24 0.25 19.69 -1.91
N GLY A 25 1.43 19.50 -2.51
CA GLY A 25 2.09 20.53 -3.32
C GLY A 25 1.30 20.86 -4.59
N ALA A 26 0.92 19.84 -5.36
CA ALA A 26 0.12 20.00 -6.58
C ALA A 26 -1.25 20.63 -6.30
N GLN A 27 -1.88 20.29 -5.17
CA GLN A 27 -3.16 20.88 -4.75
C GLN A 27 -3.04 22.37 -4.38
N GLN A 28 -1.88 22.79 -3.85
CA GLN A 28 -1.62 24.20 -3.54
C GLN A 28 -1.34 25.01 -4.82
N GLN A 29 -0.64 24.42 -5.78
CA GLN A 29 -0.32 25.07 -7.05
C GLN A 29 -1.56 25.19 -7.96
N LYS A 30 -2.54 24.27 -7.85
CA LYS A 30 -3.79 24.27 -8.65
C LYS A 30 -3.59 24.28 -10.17
N ASP A 31 -2.36 24.10 -10.64
CA ASP A 31 -2.01 24.26 -12.05
C ASP A 31 -2.36 23.01 -12.87
N ASP A 32 -2.20 21.81 -12.32
CA ASP A 32 -2.38 20.55 -13.06
C ASP A 32 -3.37 19.58 -12.42
N LEU A 33 -4.61 19.61 -12.93
CA LEU A 33 -5.66 18.67 -12.54
C LEU A 33 -5.32 17.22 -12.93
N ASP A 34 -4.63 17.02 -14.05
CA ASP A 34 -4.22 15.69 -14.52
C ASP A 34 -3.18 15.06 -13.60
N GLU A 35 -2.21 15.84 -13.12
CA GLU A 35 -1.21 15.38 -12.16
C GLU A 35 -1.86 15.03 -10.81
N LEU A 36 -2.80 15.85 -10.33
CA LEU A 36 -3.61 15.55 -9.15
C LEU A 36 -4.36 14.21 -9.27
N GLN A 37 -4.97 13.95 -10.43
CA GLN A 37 -5.66 12.68 -10.70
C GLN A 37 -4.68 11.50 -10.75
N ALA A 38 -3.51 11.68 -11.37
CA ALA A 38 -2.47 10.66 -11.42
C ALA A 38 -1.94 10.32 -10.02
N LEU A 39 -1.65 11.32 -9.19
CA LEU A 39 -1.20 11.14 -7.81
C LEU A 39 -2.26 10.43 -6.96
N ARG A 40 -3.54 10.80 -7.10
CA ARG A 40 -4.65 10.11 -6.40
C ARG A 40 -4.74 8.64 -6.79
N LYS A 41 -4.62 8.32 -8.09
CA LYS A 41 -4.62 6.92 -8.57
C LYS A 41 -3.45 6.13 -7.99
N GLN A 42 -2.25 6.73 -7.95
CA GLN A 42 -1.07 6.09 -7.39
C GLN A 42 -1.22 5.84 -5.88
N ILE A 43 -1.75 6.81 -5.12
CA ILE A 43 -2.05 6.63 -3.69
C ILE A 43 -3.04 5.48 -3.48
N ALA A 44 -4.14 5.44 -4.25
CA ALA A 44 -5.13 4.38 -4.16
C ALA A 44 -4.55 3.00 -4.49
N ALA A 45 -3.66 2.91 -5.50
CA ALA A 45 -2.98 1.68 -5.85
C ALA A 45 -2.07 1.18 -4.70
N VAL A 46 -1.26 2.07 -4.10
CA VAL A 46 -0.39 1.72 -2.98
C VAL A 46 -1.19 1.32 -1.73
N GLU A 47 -2.32 1.99 -1.45
CA GLU A 47 -3.22 1.62 -0.35
C GLU A 47 -3.87 0.24 -0.58
N ALA A 48 -4.29 -0.06 -1.81
CA ALA A 48 -4.84 -1.36 -2.18
C ALA A 48 -3.80 -2.48 -2.05
N GLU A 49 -2.55 -2.24 -2.47
CA GLU A 49 -1.44 -3.17 -2.29
C GLU A 49 -1.14 -3.42 -0.81
N LEU A 50 -1.13 -2.37 0.02
CA LEU A 50 -0.96 -2.49 1.47
C LEU A 50 -2.06 -3.35 2.09
N GLN A 51 -3.33 -3.10 1.74
CA GLN A 51 -4.44 -3.91 2.23
C GLN A 51 -4.34 -5.37 1.77
N SER A 52 -3.96 -5.62 0.52
CA SER A 52 -3.76 -6.96 -0.03
C SER A 52 -2.64 -7.69 0.71
N LEU A 53 -1.52 -7.01 0.97
CA LEU A 53 -0.41 -7.56 1.75
C LEU A 53 -0.86 -7.88 3.18
N MET A 54 -1.56 -6.97 3.86
CA MET A 54 -2.07 -7.23 5.22
C MET A 54 -3.01 -8.44 5.25
N ARG A 55 -3.92 -8.55 4.28
CA ARG A 55 -4.86 -9.68 4.15
C ARG A 55 -4.13 -11.00 3.84
N SER A 56 -3.23 -11.00 2.87
CA SER A 56 -2.42 -12.16 2.48
C SER A 56 -1.51 -12.65 3.62
N GLN A 57 -0.99 -11.73 4.45
CA GLN A 57 -0.20 -12.08 5.63
C GLN A 57 -1.05 -12.70 6.75
N SER A 58 -2.35 -12.42 6.83
CA SER A 58 -3.26 -13.04 7.80
C SER A 58 -3.69 -14.45 7.40
N THR A 59 -3.75 -14.77 6.11
CA THR A 59 -4.19 -16.09 5.62
C THR A 59 -3.07 -17.12 5.59
N ASN A 60 -1.81 -16.71 5.72
CA ASN A 60 -0.66 -17.61 5.62
C ASN A 60 -0.22 -18.25 6.97
N SER A 61 -1.03 -18.18 8.04
CA SER A 61 -0.66 -18.71 9.37
C SER A 61 -1.34 -20.03 9.78
N LYS A 62 -2.18 -20.65 8.95
CA LYS A 62 -2.69 -22.02 9.19
C LYS A 62 -3.02 -22.76 7.88
N PRO A 63 -2.21 -23.77 7.51
CA PRO A 63 -2.73 -24.99 6.93
C PRO A 63 -2.68 -26.07 8.02
N SER A 64 -3.62 -26.04 8.97
CA SER A 64 -3.87 -27.22 9.82
C SER A 64 -4.77 -28.19 9.04
N ILE A 65 -4.23 -28.77 7.97
CA ILE A 65 -4.82 -29.94 7.31
C ILE A 65 -4.03 -31.12 7.86
N GLY A 66 -4.44 -31.56 9.03
CA GLY A 66 -3.99 -32.79 9.67
C GLY A 66 -5.21 -33.64 10.01
N PHE A 67 -6.00 -34.00 9.00
CA PHE A 67 -7.00 -35.05 9.14
C PHE A 67 -6.23 -36.39 9.18
N LYS A 68 -5.95 -36.87 10.39
CA LYS A 68 -5.43 -38.22 10.62
C LYS A 68 -6.63 -39.18 10.74
N THR A 69 -6.63 -40.16 9.84
CA THR A 69 -7.25 -41.51 9.87
C THR A 69 -8.65 -41.65 10.45
#